data_AF-F2NEH2-F1
#
_entry.id   AF-F2NEH2-F1
#
_cell.length_a   1.000
_cell.length_b   1.000
_cell.length_c   1.000
_cell.angle_alpha   90.00
_cell.angle_beta   90.00
_cell.angle_gamma   90.00
#
_symmetry.space_group_name_H-M   'P 1'
#
loop_
_entity.id
_entity.type
_entity.pdbx_description
1 polymer ?
#
loop_
_entity_poly.entity_id
_entity_poly.type
_entity_poly.pdbx_seq_one_letter_code
_entity_poly.pdbx_strand_id
1 'polypeptide(L)' 'MPAYEYKCIHCGKEEVRIGGLDDDTALCIECGNLMLRLNEDIFWPYFEKECEAAPISEKKRTG' A
#
# COMPACT_ATOMS: atom_id res chain seq x y z
N MET A 1 -10.92 -4.84 -17.91
CA MET A 1 -9.95 -5.18 -16.85
C MET A 1 -9.63 -3.90 -16.08
N PRO A 2 -9.53 -3.95 -14.74
CA PRO A 2 -9.22 -2.78 -13.91
C PRO A 2 -7.78 -2.31 -14.10
N ALA A 3 -7.55 -1.00 -13.93
CA ALA A 3 -6.22 -0.41 -13.91
C ALA A 3 -5.78 -0.15 -12.46
N TYR A 4 -4.52 -0.45 -12.15
CA TYR A 4 -3.93 -0.30 -10.83
C TYR A 4 -2.64 0.52 -10.91
N GLU A 5 -2.44 1.39 -9.94
CA GLU A 5 -1.20 2.13 -9.77
C GLU A 5 -0.19 1.33 -8.95
N TYR A 6 1.05 1.33 -9.41
CA TYR A 6 2.18 0.65 -8.79
C TYR A 6 3.33 1.62 -8.56
N LYS A 7 4.07 1.41 -7.47
CA LYS A 7 5.28 2.16 -7.14
C LYS A 7 6.45 1.25 -6.82
N CYS A 8 7.59 1.49 -7.46
CA CYS A 8 8.81 0.75 -7.19
C CYS A 8 9.38 1.09 -5.80
N ILE A 9 9.67 0.07 -5.00
CA ILE A 9 10.24 0.26 -3.65
C ILE A 9 11.68 0.78 -3.66
N HIS A 10 12.39 0.61 -4.78
CA HIS A 10 13.80 0.96 -4.88
C HIS A 10 14.03 2.33 -5.54
N CYS A 11 13.44 2.58 -6.71
CA CYS A 11 13.66 3.83 -7.46
C CYS A 11 12.48 4.81 -7.37
N GLY A 12 11.35 4.40 -6.79
CA GLY A 12 10.17 5.25 -6.63
C GLY A 12 9.37 5.51 -7.91
N LYS A 13 9.75 4.92 -9.05
CA LYS A 13 9.01 5.00 -10.33
C LYS A 13 7.56 4.53 -10.12
N GLU A 14 6.62 5.29 -10.66
CA GLU A 14 5.19 4.97 -10.65
C GLU A 14 4.73 4.53 -12.04
N GLU A 15 3.89 3.50 -12.09
CA GLU A 15 3.37 2.89 -13.32
C GLU A 15 1.90 2.49 -13.15
N VAL A 16 1.12 2.55 -14.23
CA VAL A 16 -0.26 2.03 -14.27
C VAL A 16 -0.27 0.72 -15.05
N ARG A 17 -0.86 -0.32 -14.46
CA ARG A 17 -0.98 -1.65 -15.09
C ARG A 17 -2.40 -2.17 -15.07
N ILE A 18 -2.72 -2.99 -16.06
CA ILE A 18 -4.04 -3.61 -16.19
C ILE A 18 -4.02 -4.95 -15.44
N GLY A 19 -4.81 -5.05 -14.38
CA GLY A 19 -4.91 -6.26 -13.57
C GLY A 19 -5.70 -7.37 -14.26
N GLY A 20 -5.38 -8.61 -13.89
CA GLY A 20 -5.91 -9.83 -14.50
C GLY A 20 -4.98 -10.48 -15.55
N LEU A 21 -3.85 -9.83 -15.87
CA LEU A 21 -2.72 -10.45 -16.58
C LEU A 21 -1.50 -10.64 -15.67
N ASP A 22 -1.28 -9.74 -14.70
CA ASP A 22 -0.21 -9.78 -13.70
C ASP A 22 -0.77 -10.34 -12.37
N ASP A 23 -0.05 -11.31 -11.77
CA ASP A 23 -0.38 -12.02 -10.52
C ASP A 23 -0.11 -11.13 -9.27
N ASP A 24 -0.75 -9.96 -9.20
CA ASP A 24 -0.62 -8.94 -8.14
C ASP A 24 0.82 -8.48 -7.83
N THR A 25 1.80 -8.98 -8.57
CA THR A 25 3.23 -8.73 -8.43
C THR A 25 3.74 -8.07 -9.70
N ALA A 26 4.44 -6.95 -9.56
CA ALA A 26 4.97 -6.18 -10.67
C ALA A 26 6.47 -5.93 -10.46
N LEU A 27 7.26 -6.04 -11.54
CA LEU A 27 8.67 -5.66 -11.57
C LEU A 27 8.83 -4.32 -12.30
N CYS A 28 9.66 -3.44 -11.76
CA CYS A 28 9.95 -2.14 -12.33
C CYS A 28 10.77 -2.28 -13.60
N ILE A 29 10.33 -1.63 -14.68
CA ILE A 29 11.05 -1.69 -15.97
C ILE A 29 12.41 -0.98 -15.95
N GLU A 30 12.60 -0.05 -15.01
CA GLU A 30 13.83 0.75 -14.90
C GLU A 30 14.94 0.03 -14.13
N CYS A 31 14.59 -0.70 -13.06
CA CYS A 31 15.59 -1.27 -12.14
C CYS A 31 15.38 -2.75 -11.81
N GLY A 32 14.32 -3.38 -12.34
CA GLY A 32 14.01 -4.79 -12.12
C GLY A 32 13.54 -5.14 -10.70
N ASN A 33 13.45 -4.17 -9.78
CA ASN A 33 12.97 -4.39 -8.42
C ASN A 33 11.44 -4.47 -8.36
N LEU A 34 10.94 -4.96 -7.23
CA LEU A 34 9.51 -5.16 -6.99
C LEU A 34 8.76 -3.82 -6.85
N MET A 35 7.54 -3.77 -7.37
CA MET A 35 6.62 -2.64 -7.24
C MET A 35 5.42 -3.02 -6.38
N LEU A 36 4.99 -2.10 -5.52
CA LEU A 36 3.80 -2.25 -4.67
C LEU A 36 2.61 -1.55 -5.30
N ARG A 37 1.44 -2.18 -5.22
CA ARG A 37 0.16 -1.58 -5.61
C ARG A 37 -0.22 -0.49 -4.60
N LEU A 38 -0.66 0.67 -5.10
CA LEU A 38 -1.03 1.82 -4.27
C LEU A 38 -2.54 1.91 -3.97
N ASN A 39 -3.37 1.34 -4.85
CA ASN A 39 -4.82 1.51 -4.80
C ASN A 39 -5.53 0.53 -3.86
N GLU A 40 -4.78 -0.35 -3.20
CA GLU A 40 -5.32 -1.42 -2.35
C GLU A 40 -4.55 -1.46 -1.04
N ASP A 41 -5.25 -1.22 0.07
CA ASP A 41 -4.68 -1.38 1.40
C ASP A 41 -4.75 -2.86 1.81
N ILE A 42 -3.70 -3.59 1.45
CA ILE A 42 -3.53 -5.00 1.82
C ILE A 42 -3.30 -5.20 3.33
N PHE A 43 -3.04 -4.13 4.08
CA PHE A 43 -2.75 -4.21 5.51
C PHE A 43 -3.99 -4.04 6.39
N TRP A 44 -5.08 -3.50 5.83
CA TRP A 44 -6.35 -3.31 6.55
C TRP A 44 -6.79 -4.52 7.40
N PRO A 45 -6.78 -5.77 6.89
CA PRO A 45 -7.22 -6.94 7.66
C PRO A 45 -6.30 -7.30 8.83
N TYR A 46 -5.04 -6.86 8.82
CA TYR A 46 -4.10 -7.11 9.90
C TYR A 46 -4.32 -6.16 11.08
N PHE A 47 -4.74 -4.92 10.81
CA PHE A 47 -4.97 -3.90 11.83
C PHE A 47 -6.40 -3.89 12.39
N GLU A 48 -7.35 -4.58 11.74
CA GLU A 48 -8.75 -4.68 12.20
C GLU A 48 -8.87 -5.24 13.64
N LYS A 49 -7.89 -6.06 14.08
CA LYS A 49 -7.86 -6.61 15.45
C LYS A 49 -7.32 -5.66 16.52
N GLU A 50 -6.65 -4.58 16.16
CA GLU A 50 -6.06 -3.63 17.13
C GLU A 50 -6.99 -2.46 17.45
N CYS A 51 -8.00 -2.19 16.61
CA CYS A 51 -8.97 -1.11 16.84
C CYS A 51 -9.96 -1.38 17.98
N GLU A 52 -10.08 -2.61 18.47
CA GLU A 52 -10.87 -2.92 19.67
C GLU A 52 -10.15 -2.56 20.99
N ALA A 53 -8.86 -2.20 20.95
CA ALA A 53 -8.04 -2.08 22.14
C ALA A 53 -7.18 -0.81 22.21
N ALA A 54 -7.77 0.39 22.08
CA ALA A 54 -7.17 1.58 22.68
C ALA A 54 -8.20 2.70 22.93
N PRO A 55 -8.56 3.02 24.19
CA PRO A 55 -9.10 4.34 24.48
C PRO A 55 -7.98 5.36 24.30
N ILE A 56 -8.09 6.20 23.26
CA ILE A 56 -7.23 7.37 23.07
C ILE A 56 -7.52 8.33 24.22
N SER A 57 -6.74 8.27 25.31
CA SER A 57 -6.77 9.31 26.34
C SER A 57 -6.07 10.55 25.79
N GLU A 58 -6.85 11.51 25.29
CA GLU A 58 -6.36 12.85 24.99
C GLU A 58 -5.81 13.51 26.26
N LYS A 59 -4.48 13.52 26.44
CA LYS A 59 -3.85 14.39 27.43
C LYS A 59 -3.93 15.83 26.93
N LYS A 60 -4.93 16.57 27.44
CA LYS A 60 -5.00 18.04 27.37
C LYS A 60 -3.65 18.65 27.73
N ARG A 61 -2.97 19.28 26.76
CA ARG A 61 -1.92 20.25 27.02
C ARG A 61 -2.58 21.60 27.27
N THR A 62 -2.73 21.95 28.54
CA THR A 62 -2.92 23.33 29.02
C THR A 62 -1.62 23.78 29.66
N GLY A 63 -1.10 24.93 29.25
CA GLY A 63 0.09 25.56 29.82
C GLY A 63 0.79 26.43 28.80
#